data_AF-A0A5R2NBG7-F1
#
_entry.id   AF-A0A5R2NBG7-F1
#
_cell.length_a   1.000
_cell.length_b   1.000
_cell.length_c   1.000
_cell.angle_alpha   90.00
_cell.angle_beta   90.00
_cell.angle_gamma   90.00
#
_symmetry.space_group_name_H-M   'P 1'
#
loop_
_entity.id
_entity.type
_entity.pdbx_description
1 polymer ?
#
loop_
_entity_poly.entity_id
_entity_poly.type
_entity_poly.pdbx_seq_one_letter_code
_entity_poly.pdbx_strand_id
1 'polypeptide(L)' 'DIGAQEAIHDEIMRQRAAGRAILLISVQLDELAALADRILVMFNGRIMGEVAGDDADEDRIGMMMAGVSPELEPA' A
#
# COMPACT_ATOMS: atom_id res chain seq x y z
N ASP A 1 -5.80 -18.22 8.30
CA ASP A 1 -6.81 -19.04 7.62
C ASP A 1 -7.08 -18.37 6.29
N ILE A 2 -6.85 -19.06 5.17
CA ILE A 2 -6.90 -18.46 3.83
C ILE A 2 -8.32 -17.95 3.52
N GLY A 3 -9.36 -18.70 3.93
CA GLY A 3 -10.74 -18.30 3.64
C GLY A 3 -11.21 -17.07 4.42
N ALA A 4 -10.68 -16.85 5.63
CA ALA A 4 -11.01 -15.66 6.42
C ALA A 4 -10.43 -14.38 5.81
N GLN A 5 -9.24 -14.48 5.20
CA GLN A 5 -8.57 -13.35 4.57
C GLN A 5 -9.29 -12.94 3.27
N GLU A 6 -9.65 -13.91 2.42
CA GLU A 6 -10.44 -13.65 1.21
C GLU A 6 -11.77 -12.94 1.54
N ALA A 7 -12.46 -13.37 2.60
CA ALA A 7 -13.71 -12.74 3.02
C ALA A 7 -13.53 -11.26 3.42
N ILE A 8 -12.39 -10.90 4.01
CA ILE A 8 -12.06 -9.50 4.36
C ILE A 8 -11.77 -8.70 3.09
N HIS A 9 -10.99 -9.25 2.16
CA HIS A 9 -10.70 -8.60 0.88
C HIS A 9 -11.97 -8.31 0.08
N ASP A 10 -12.89 -9.29 0.02
CA ASP A 10 -14.19 -9.14 -0.63
C ASP A 10 -15.02 -8.03 0.02
N GLU A 11 -15.01 -7.94 1.36
CA GLU A 11 -15.72 -6.88 2.06
C GLU A 11 -15.11 -5.50 1.77
N ILE A 12 -13.79 -5.38 1.75
CA ILE A 12 -13.08 -4.14 1.38
C ILE A 12 -13.50 -3.71 -0.03
N MET A 13 -13.50 -4.63 -0.99
CA MET A 13 -13.93 -4.36 -2.37
C MET A 13 -15.39 -3.94 -2.46
N ARG A 14 -16.29 -4.60 -1.72
CA ARG A 14 -17.71 -4.20 -1.63
C ARG A 14 -17.86 -2.78 -1.11
N GLN A 15 -17.14 -2.42 -0.06
CA GLN A 15 -17.22 -1.09 0.55
C GLN A 15 -16.65 0.00 -0.39
N ARG A 16 -15.55 -0.29 -1.09
CA ARG A 16 -15.00 0.58 -2.13
C ARG A 16 -16.01 0.79 -3.26
N ALA A 17 -16.62 -0.28 -3.76
CA ALA A 17 -17.65 -0.21 -4.80
C ALA A 17 -18.91 0.57 -4.35
N ALA A 18 -19.20 0.59 -3.05
CA ALA A 18 -20.24 1.42 -2.45
C ALA A 18 -19.84 2.90 -2.29
N GLY A 19 -18.67 3.31 -2.80
CA GLY A 19 -18.17 4.68 -2.77
C GLY A 19 -17.62 5.12 -1.41
N ARG A 20 -17.27 4.18 -0.52
CA ARG A 20 -16.68 4.51 0.78
C ARG A 20 -15.17 4.66 0.69
N ALA A 21 -14.63 5.61 1.43
CA ALA A 21 -13.19 5.75 1.62
C ALA A 21 -12.68 4.68 2.60
N ILE A 22 -11.54 4.08 2.29
CA ILE A 22 -10.90 3.03 3.09
C ILE A 22 -9.46 3.42 3.33
N LEU A 23 -9.02 3.33 4.59
CA LEU A 23 -7.60 3.41 4.96
C LEU A 23 -7.15 2.01 5.39
N LEU A 24 -6.36 1.36 4.53
CA LEU A 24 -5.76 0.06 4.79
C LEU A 24 -4.31 0.26 5.24
N ILE A 25 -3.92 -0.43 6.32
CA ILE A 25 -2.54 -0.48 6.81
C ILE A 25 -2.12 -1.94 6.82
N SER A 26 -1.14 -2.27 5.99
CA SER A 26 -0.60 -3.62 5.88
C SER A 26 0.90 -3.56 5.61
N VAL A 27 1.57 -4.69 5.82
CA VAL A 27 2.97 -4.93 5.42
C VAL A 27 3.06 -5.97 4.30
N GLN A 28 1.91 -6.52 3.88
CA GLN A 28 1.79 -7.50 2.80
C GLN A 28 1.57 -6.73 1.48
N LEU A 29 2.60 -6.65 0.65
CA LEU A 29 2.59 -5.80 -0.54
C LEU A 29 1.64 -6.31 -1.63
N ASP A 30 1.51 -7.62 -1.75
CA ASP A 30 0.57 -8.29 -2.65
C ASP A 30 -0.89 -7.92 -2.34
N GLU A 31 -1.25 -7.86 -1.06
CA GLU A 31 -2.56 -7.38 -0.60
C GLU A 31 -2.76 -5.90 -0.95
N LEU A 32 -1.77 -5.05 -0.64
CA LEU A 32 -1.86 -3.62 -0.91
C LEU A 32 -1.99 -3.33 -2.41
N ALA A 33 -1.23 -4.02 -3.26
CA ALA A 33 -1.31 -3.92 -4.72
C ALA A 33 -2.68 -4.37 -5.25
N ALA A 34 -3.29 -5.40 -4.66
CA ALA A 34 -4.59 -5.89 -5.07
C ALA A 34 -5.76 -4.99 -4.61
N LEU A 35 -5.62 -4.34 -3.44
CA LEU A 35 -6.74 -3.66 -2.78
C LEU A 35 -6.72 -2.13 -2.89
N ALA A 36 -5.54 -1.51 -2.98
CA ALA A 36 -5.40 -0.07 -2.88
C ALA A 36 -5.43 0.62 -4.25
N ASP A 37 -6.03 1.81 -4.29
CA ASP A 37 -5.87 2.73 -5.43
C ASP A 37 -4.47 3.39 -5.45
N ARG A 38 -3.92 3.61 -4.25
CA ARG A 38 -2.65 4.29 -4.01
C ARG A 38 -2.07 3.85 -2.68
N ILE A 39 -0.75 3.75 -2.61
CA ILE A 39 0.02 3.27 -1.47
C ILE A 39 0.95 4.39 -1.02
N LEU A 40 0.83 4.79 0.25
CA LEU A 40 1.72 5.75 0.90
C LEU A 40 2.69 4.97 1.78
N VAL A 41 3.98 5.15 1.57
CA VAL A 41 5.00 4.46 2.39
C VAL A 41 5.47 5.39 3.50
N MET A 42 5.43 4.92 4.74
CA MET A 42 5.86 5.67 5.92
C MET A 42 7.10 5.04 6.55
N PHE A 43 8.09 5.86 6.89
CA PHE A 43 9.27 5.47 7.66
C PHE A 43 9.63 6.57 8.68
N ASN A 44 9.86 6.18 9.95
CA ASN A 44 10.18 7.11 11.04
C ASN A 44 9.27 8.35 11.12
N GLY A 45 7.96 8.15 10.97
CA GLY A 45 6.95 9.21 11.05
C GLY A 45 6.92 10.16 9.86
N ARG A 46 7.60 9.84 8.74
CA ARG A 46 7.60 10.61 7.50
C ARG A 46 7.06 9.78 6.35
N ILE A 47 6.31 10.42 5.45
CA ILE A 47 5.92 9.81 4.18
C ILE A 47 7.12 9.87 3.24
N MET A 48 7.56 8.70 2.78
CA MET A 48 8.73 8.53 1.93
C MET A 48 8.39 8.67 0.44
N GLY A 49 7.11 8.44 0.09
CA GLY A 49 6.59 8.55 -1.27
C GLY A 49 5.18 7.98 -1.41
N GLU A 50 4.60 8.18 -2.59
CA GLU A 50 3.35 7.59 -3.03
C GLU A 50 3.60 6.70 -4.26
N VAL A 51 2.91 5.57 -4.32
CA VAL A 51 2.91 4.65 -5.46
C VAL A 51 1.46 4.38 -5.85
N ALA A 52 1.15 4.37 -7.14
CA ALA A 52 -0.18 3.96 -7.60
C ALA A 52 -0.33 2.45 -7.38
N GLY A 53 -1.54 1.99 -7.00
CA GLY A 53 -1.74 0.56 -6.69
C GLY A 53 -1.46 -0.37 -7.87
N ASP A 54 -1.72 0.11 -9.09
CA ASP A 54 -1.45 -0.57 -10.36
C ASP A 54 0.04 -0.52 -10.80
N ASP A 55 0.84 0.33 -10.17
CA ASP A 55 2.30 0.49 -10.36
C ASP A 55 3.07 0.11 -9.08
N ALA A 56 2.48 -0.74 -8.24
CA ALA A 56 3.04 -1.15 -6.96
C ALA A 56 4.24 -2.10 -7.13
N ASP A 57 5.38 -1.53 -7.49
CA ASP A 57 6.68 -2.21 -7.56
C ASP A 57 7.20 -2.49 -6.13
N GLU A 58 7.33 -3.78 -5.80
CA GLU A 58 7.78 -4.24 -4.48
C GLU A 58 9.19 -3.76 -4.13
N ASP A 59 10.12 -3.69 -5.10
CA ASP A 59 11.50 -3.27 -4.83
C ASP A 59 11.53 -1.78 -4.48
N ARG A 60 10.81 -0.96 -5.23
CA ARG A 60 10.66 0.47 -4.97
C ARG A 60 9.99 0.74 -3.63
N ILE A 61 8.91 0.02 -3.32
CA ILE A 61 8.22 0.15 -2.02
C ILE A 61 9.14 -0.31 -0.88
N GLY A 62 9.84 -1.43 -1.05
CA GLY A 62 10.81 -1.96 -0.09
C GLY A 62 11.95 -0.98 0.21
N MET A 63 12.47 -0.30 -0.81
CA MET A 63 13.46 0.77 -0.67
C MET A 63 12.91 1.92 0.18
N MET A 64 11.68 2.38 -0.09
CA MET A 64 11.01 3.42 0.71
C MET A 64 10.78 2.97 2.16
N MET A 65 10.39 1.70 2.38
CA MET A 65 10.21 1.12 3.72
C MET A 65 11.52 1.03 4.50
N ALA A 66 12.66 0.87 3.80
CA ALA A 66 14.00 0.93 4.38
C ALA A 66 14.51 2.37 4.60
N GLY A 67 13.71 3.38 4.27
CA GLY A 67 14.07 4.79 4.43
C GLY A 67 14.85 5.38 3.25
N VAL A 68 14.94 4.67 2.11
CA VAL A 68 15.58 5.15 0.89
C VAL A 68 14.53 5.78 -0.02
N SER A 69 14.60 7.10 -0.24
CA SER A 69 13.70 7.80 -1.17
C SER A 69 14.46 8.22 -2.43
N PRO A 70 13.88 8.07 -3.64
CA PRO A 70 14.47 8.56 -4.89
C PRO A 70 14.60 10.10 -4.94
N GLU A 71 13.90 10.83 -4.07
CA GLU A 71 13.98 12.29 -3.97
C GLU A 71 15.04 12.78 -2.96
N LEU A 72 15.66 11.86 -2.20
CA LEU A 72 16.75 12.14 -1.27
C LEU A 72 18.10 11.79 -1.94
N GLU A 73 18.37 12.34 -3.12
CA GLU A 73 19.76 12.50 -3.55
C GLU A 73 20.43 13.49 -2.57
N PRO A 74 21.53 13.10 -1.90
CA PRO A 74 22.26 14.05 -1.07
C PRO A 74 22.84 15.15 -1.98
N ALA A 75 22.56 16.40 -1.63
CA ALA A 75 23.20 17.57 -2.24
C ALA A 75 24.72 17.54 -2.10
#